data_AF-A0A7Y7CG06-F1
#
_entry.id   AF-A0A7Y7CG06-F1
#
_cell.length_a   1.000
_cell.length_b   1.000
_cell.length_c   1.000
_cell.angle_alpha   90.00
_cell.angle_beta   90.00
_cell.angle_gamma   90.00
#
_symmetry.space_group_name_H-M   'P 1'
#
loop_
_entity.id
_entity.type
_entity.pdbx_description
1 polymer ?
#
loop_
_entity_poly.entity_id
_entity_poly.type
_entity_poly.pdbx_seq_one_letter_code
_entity_poly.pdbx_strand_id
1 'polypeptide(L)'
;MNRLKSLLALSLLLFGGSAGAQTPPVITFGANGSLAQSQTLLAGGQVQVAYDASRLPQCRVTLPDGGPGWSLTGHYRLNGGAEGSFDVAGQPTMGAAPVLALPAEGTLEPWFRISSVGCEQYDSNYERTSASPCRRNQGANGSPRE
;
A
#
# COMPACT_ATOMS: atom_id res chain seq x y z
N MET A 1 -5.65 57.64 40.34
CA MET A 1 -6.24 56.40 40.88
C MET A 1 -7.40 56.01 39.99
N ASN A 2 -7.32 54.92 39.24
CA ASN A 2 -8.45 54.12 38.77
C ASN A 2 -7.92 52.80 38.19
N ARG A 3 -8.29 51.68 38.81
CA ARG A 3 -7.81 50.34 38.46
C ARG A 3 -8.76 49.71 37.44
N LEU A 4 -8.31 49.58 36.20
CA LEU A 4 -9.00 48.81 35.18
C LEU A 4 -8.60 47.34 35.30
N LYS A 5 -9.48 46.55 35.93
CA LYS A 5 -9.42 45.08 35.90
C LYS A 5 -10.11 44.64 34.61
N SER A 6 -9.36 44.09 33.65
CA SER A 6 -9.98 43.38 32.53
C SER A 6 -9.37 42.00 32.41
N LEU A 7 -10.23 41.00 32.58
CA LEU A 7 -9.95 39.58 32.59
C LEU A 7 -9.51 39.16 31.18
N LEU A 8 -8.27 38.69 31.03
CA LEU A 8 -7.88 37.95 29.82
C LEU A 8 -8.59 36.60 29.84
N ALA A 9 -9.56 36.45 28.95
CA ALA A 9 -10.16 35.16 28.60
C ALA A 9 -9.10 34.32 27.87
N LEU A 10 -8.55 33.33 28.57
CA LEU A 10 -7.65 32.34 27.99
C LEU A 10 -8.49 31.27 27.29
N SER A 11 -8.88 31.54 26.04
CA SER A 11 -9.52 30.54 25.17
C SER A 11 -8.48 29.49 24.77
N LEU A 12 -8.35 28.46 25.59
CA LEU A 12 -7.54 27.28 25.29
C LEU A 12 -8.26 26.45 24.21
N LEU A 13 -8.06 26.80 22.94
CA LEU A 13 -8.49 25.99 21.80
C LEU A 13 -7.58 24.76 21.71
N LEU A 14 -7.98 23.70 22.42
CA LEU A 14 -7.47 22.34 22.21
C LEU A 14 -7.96 21.85 20.84
N PHE A 15 -7.22 22.16 19.77
CA PHE A 15 -7.36 21.42 18.51
C PHE A 15 -6.64 20.08 18.65
N GLY A 16 -7.27 19.16 19.39
CA GLY A 16 -6.95 17.75 19.28
C GLY A 16 -7.42 17.27 17.92
N GLY A 17 -6.58 17.39 16.90
CA GLY A 17 -6.80 16.74 15.61
C GLY A 17 -6.80 15.24 15.85
N SER A 18 -7.98 14.64 15.97
CA SER A 18 -8.12 13.20 15.84
C SER A 18 -7.63 12.85 14.44
N ALA A 19 -6.50 12.15 14.36
CA ALA A 19 -6.13 11.40 13.17
C ALA A 19 -7.24 10.36 12.97
N GLY A 20 -8.31 10.75 12.29
CA GLY A 20 -9.35 9.83 11.87
C GLY A 20 -8.66 8.69 11.13
N ALA A 21 -9.06 7.45 11.41
CA ALA A 21 -8.55 6.30 10.69
C ALA A 21 -8.82 6.51 9.19
N GLN A 22 -7.80 7.01 8.48
CA GLN A 22 -7.87 7.21 7.04
C GLN A 22 -7.73 5.82 6.42
N THR A 23 -8.70 5.42 5.60
CA THR A 23 -8.59 4.21 4.79
C THR A 23 -7.28 4.29 4.00
N PRO A 24 -6.40 3.29 4.07
CA PRO A 24 -5.16 3.29 3.32
C PRO A 24 -5.43 3.48 1.81
N PRO A 25 -4.59 4.24 1.09
CA PRO A 25 -4.55 4.19 -0.37
C PRO A 25 -4.49 2.75 -0.87
N VAL A 26 -5.13 2.48 -2.01
CA VAL A 26 -5.16 1.16 -2.65
C VAL A 26 -4.47 1.25 -4.01
N ILE A 27 -3.55 0.32 -4.28
CA ILE A 27 -3.03 0.06 -5.62
C ILE A 27 -3.73 -1.18 -6.15
N THR A 28 -4.45 -1.04 -7.25
CA THR A 28 -5.22 -2.11 -7.89
C THR A 28 -4.54 -2.57 -9.17
N PHE A 29 -4.27 -3.87 -9.25
CA PHE A 29 -3.80 -4.58 -10.44
C PHE A 29 -4.95 -5.41 -11.00
N GLY A 30 -5.70 -4.87 -11.97
CA GLY A 30 -6.91 -5.50 -12.49
C GLY A 30 -6.67 -6.63 -13.50
N ALA A 31 -7.64 -7.53 -13.65
CA ALA A 31 -7.60 -8.69 -14.57
C ALA A 31 -7.16 -8.37 -16.01
N ASN A 32 -7.53 -7.20 -16.52
CA ASN A 32 -7.21 -6.73 -17.87
C ASN A 32 -5.81 -6.09 -17.98
N GLY A 33 -4.95 -6.27 -16.98
CA GLY A 33 -3.62 -5.65 -16.92
C GLY A 33 -3.62 -4.19 -16.44
N SER A 34 -4.79 -3.62 -16.11
CA SER A 34 -4.89 -2.24 -15.63
C SER A 34 -4.18 -2.03 -14.29
N LEU A 35 -3.71 -0.79 -14.09
CA LEU A 35 -3.14 -0.30 -12.85
C LEU A 35 -3.89 0.96 -12.43
N ALA A 36 -4.40 0.98 -11.20
CA ALA A 36 -5.07 2.13 -10.63
C ALA A 36 -4.56 2.39 -9.21
N GLN A 37 -4.50 3.66 -8.82
CA GLN A 37 -4.12 4.08 -7.48
C GLN A 37 -5.20 5.01 -6.95
N SER A 38 -5.79 4.68 -5.79
CA SER A 38 -6.93 5.44 -5.27
C SER A 38 -6.54 6.85 -4.80
N GLN A 39 -5.34 6.98 -4.21
CA GLN A 39 -4.84 8.20 -3.58
C GLN A 39 -3.31 8.26 -3.66
N THR A 40 -2.73 9.45 -3.53
CA THR A 40 -1.27 9.61 -3.44
C THR A 40 -0.70 8.81 -2.27
N LEU A 41 0.37 8.05 -2.51
CA LEU A 41 1.11 7.36 -1.47
C LEU A 41 1.95 8.36 -0.69
N LEU A 42 1.87 8.32 0.64
CA LEU A 42 2.58 9.25 1.51
C LEU A 42 3.54 8.51 2.45
N ALA A 43 4.72 9.08 2.64
CA ALA A 43 5.71 8.61 3.60
C ALA A 43 5.15 8.68 5.03
N GLY A 44 5.51 7.70 5.86
CA GLY A 44 4.91 7.45 7.17
C GLY A 44 3.50 6.84 7.11
N GLY A 45 2.97 6.55 5.92
CA GLY A 45 1.65 5.97 5.71
C GLY A 45 1.67 4.46 5.47
N GLN A 46 0.54 3.95 4.98
CA GLN A 46 0.36 2.57 4.55
C GLN A 46 -0.30 2.54 3.17
N VAL A 47 -0.21 1.40 2.48
CA VAL A 47 -0.89 1.17 1.20
C VAL A 47 -1.41 -0.26 1.14
N GLN A 48 -2.63 -0.44 0.68
CA GLN A 48 -3.20 -1.74 0.39
C GLN A 48 -2.89 -2.15 -1.06
N VAL A 49 -2.49 -3.40 -1.27
CA VAL A 49 -2.29 -3.94 -2.62
C VAL A 49 -3.43 -4.88 -2.97
N ALA A 50 -4.21 -4.53 -3.99
CA ALA A 50 -5.30 -5.37 -4.52
C ALA A 50 -4.86 -5.96 -5.86
N TYR A 51 -4.52 -7.25 -5.87
CA TYR A 51 -4.11 -7.96 -7.09
C TYR A 51 -5.19 -8.94 -7.55
N ASP A 52 -5.65 -8.79 -8.78
CA ASP A 52 -6.54 -9.77 -9.39
C ASP A 52 -5.76 -11.01 -9.81
N ALA A 53 -5.97 -12.11 -9.08
CA ALA A 53 -5.27 -13.35 -9.33
C ALA A 53 -5.44 -13.85 -10.78
N SER A 54 -6.54 -13.50 -11.48
CA SER A 54 -6.79 -13.96 -12.86
C SER A 54 -5.76 -13.45 -13.87
N ARG A 55 -4.91 -12.47 -13.50
CA ARG A 55 -3.78 -12.00 -14.31
C ARG A 55 -2.69 -13.05 -14.49
N LEU A 56 -2.53 -13.92 -13.49
CA LEU A 56 -1.60 -15.06 -13.53
C LEU A 56 -2.36 -16.38 -13.40
N PRO A 57 -3.01 -16.85 -14.48
CA PRO A 57 -3.66 -18.16 -14.49
C PRO A 57 -2.67 -19.32 -14.69
N GLN A 58 -1.44 -19.02 -15.13
CA GLN A 58 -0.42 -20.03 -15.42
C GLN A 58 -0.02 -20.76 -14.15
N CYS A 59 0.43 -22.01 -14.27
CA CYS A 59 0.85 -22.85 -13.14
C CYS A 59 -0.25 -23.21 -12.13
N ARG A 60 -1.49 -22.77 -12.33
CA ARG A 60 -2.61 -23.19 -11.49
C ARG A 60 -2.89 -24.67 -11.70
N VAL A 61 -2.82 -25.42 -10.61
CA VAL A 61 -3.14 -26.85 -10.54
C VAL A 61 -4.08 -27.11 -9.36
N THR A 62 -4.95 -28.10 -9.47
CA THR A 62 -5.83 -28.52 -8.38
C THR A 62 -5.30 -29.82 -7.80
N LEU A 63 -5.13 -29.87 -6.47
CA LEU A 63 -4.72 -31.07 -5.75
C LEU A 63 -5.86 -32.09 -5.68
N PRO A 64 -5.58 -33.38 -5.38
CA PRO A 64 -6.62 -34.41 -5.25
C PRO A 64 -7.71 -34.10 -4.20
N ASP A 65 -7.40 -33.26 -3.20
CA ASP A 65 -8.34 -32.80 -2.17
C ASP A 65 -9.22 -31.62 -2.63
N GLY A 66 -9.06 -31.16 -3.88
CA GLY A 66 -9.77 -30.02 -4.45
C GLY A 66 -9.15 -28.65 -4.11
N GLY A 67 -8.09 -28.62 -3.29
CA GLY A 67 -7.37 -27.40 -2.94
C GLY A 67 -6.44 -26.90 -4.05
N PRO A 68 -5.99 -25.63 -3.99
CA PRO A 68 -4.97 -25.13 -4.89
C PRO A 68 -3.64 -25.84 -4.63
N GLY A 69 -3.00 -26.37 -5.67
CA GLY A 69 -1.62 -26.90 -5.63
C GLY A 69 -0.57 -25.90 -6.10
N TRP A 70 -0.89 -24.62 -5.96
CA TRP A 70 -0.09 -23.48 -6.37
C TRP A 70 -0.16 -22.38 -5.31
N SER A 71 0.82 -21.49 -5.35
CA SER A 71 0.85 -20.26 -4.56
C SER A 71 1.04 -19.06 -5.49
N LEU A 72 0.33 -17.97 -5.19
CA LEU A 72 0.52 -16.66 -5.81
C LEU A 72 1.02 -15.71 -4.74
N THR A 73 2.24 -15.23 -4.94
CA THR A 73 2.98 -14.41 -4.00
C THR A 73 3.24 -13.04 -4.63
N GLY A 74 2.93 -11.98 -3.88
CA GLY A 74 3.39 -10.65 -4.20
C GLY A 74 4.69 -10.38 -3.48
N HIS A 75 5.62 -9.77 -4.18
CA HIS A 75 6.91 -9.34 -3.68
C HIS A 75 7.00 -7.83 -3.86
N TYR A 76 7.81 -7.15 -3.05
CA TYR A 76 8.01 -5.73 -3.19
C TYR A 76 9.37 -5.27 -2.68
N ARG A 77 9.83 -4.14 -3.21
CA ARG A 77 10.94 -3.35 -2.67
C ARG A 77 10.50 -1.91 -2.50
N LEU A 78 11.11 -1.24 -1.53
CA LEU A 78 11.03 0.21 -1.36
C LEU A 78 12.41 0.78 -1.65
N ASN A 79 12.50 1.67 -2.64
CA ASN A 79 13.75 2.33 -3.05
C ASN A 79 14.90 1.36 -3.36
N GLY A 80 14.62 0.25 -4.05
CA GLY A 80 15.62 -0.79 -4.31
C GLY A 80 16.20 -1.47 -3.04
N GLY A 81 15.56 -1.28 -1.89
CA GLY A 81 15.97 -1.85 -0.62
C GLY A 81 15.70 -3.36 -0.50
N ALA A 82 15.65 -3.83 0.75
CA ALA A 82 15.35 -5.24 1.04
C ALA A 82 13.97 -5.64 0.49
N GLU A 83 13.91 -6.86 -0.04
CA GLU A 83 12.68 -7.45 -0.55
C GLU A 83 11.79 -7.92 0.60
N GLY A 84 10.50 -7.59 0.52
CA GLY A 84 9.44 -8.21 1.30
C GLY A 84 8.48 -8.99 0.42
N SER A 85 7.68 -9.86 1.02
CA SER A 85 6.66 -10.65 0.31
C SER A 85 5.38 -10.80 1.12
N PHE A 86 4.30 -11.12 0.42
CA PHE A 86 2.98 -11.38 0.98
C PHE A 86 2.24 -12.40 0.13
N ASP A 87 1.33 -13.14 0.76
CA ASP A 87 0.45 -14.05 0.03
C ASP A 87 -0.68 -13.27 -0.64
N VAL A 88 -1.00 -13.67 -1.88
CA VAL A 88 -2.13 -13.10 -2.64
C VAL A 88 -3.25 -14.10 -2.75
N ALA A 89 -2.94 -15.33 -3.17
CA ALA A 89 -3.91 -16.41 -3.35
C ALA A 89 -3.21 -17.78 -3.40
N GLY A 90 -3.99 -18.86 -3.35
CA GLY A 90 -3.47 -20.22 -3.37
C GLY A 90 -3.06 -20.70 -1.96
N GLN A 91 -2.07 -21.56 -1.88
CA GLN A 91 -1.52 -22.01 -0.59
C GLN A 91 -0.50 -20.99 -0.06
N PRO A 92 -0.43 -20.71 1.26
CA PRO A 92 -1.28 -21.26 2.34
C PRO A 92 -2.54 -20.41 2.66
N THR A 93 -2.79 -19.32 1.93
CA THR A 93 -3.61 -18.20 2.44
C THR A 93 -4.89 -17.91 1.64
N MET A 94 -5.98 -17.67 2.39
CA MET A 94 -7.21 -17.03 1.91
C MET A 94 -7.02 -15.50 1.81
N GLY A 95 -6.55 -15.01 0.66
CA GLY A 95 -7.06 -13.82 -0.04
C GLY A 95 -7.22 -12.44 0.65
N ALA A 96 -6.70 -12.19 1.86
CA ALA A 96 -6.75 -10.84 2.42
C ALA A 96 -5.73 -9.95 1.69
N ALA A 97 -6.19 -8.83 1.14
CA ALA A 97 -5.33 -7.86 0.48
C ALA A 97 -4.31 -7.29 1.49
N PRO A 98 -3.00 -7.44 1.25
CA PRO A 98 -1.97 -7.01 2.18
C PRO A 98 -1.95 -5.49 2.33
N VAL A 99 -1.51 -5.04 3.51
CA VAL A 99 -1.23 -3.63 3.79
C VAL A 99 0.28 -3.48 4.03
N LEU A 100 0.93 -2.67 3.20
CA LEU A 100 2.37 -2.39 3.26
C LEU A 100 2.62 -1.06 3.95
N ALA A 101 3.59 -1.03 4.87
CA ALA A 101 4.05 0.23 5.46
C ALA A 101 4.95 1.00 4.47
N LEU A 102 4.81 2.33 4.44
CA LEU A 102 5.61 3.23 3.62
C LEU A 102 6.43 4.17 4.51
N PRO A 103 7.52 3.69 5.15
CA PRO A 103 8.23 4.45 6.18
C PRO A 103 8.94 5.71 5.67
N ALA A 104 9.25 5.78 4.37
CA ALA A 104 10.02 6.87 3.77
C ALA A 104 9.50 7.23 2.37
N GLU A 105 9.88 8.41 1.89
CA GLU A 105 9.62 8.84 0.51
C GLU A 105 10.41 7.99 -0.49
N GLY A 106 9.90 7.87 -1.72
CA GLY A 106 10.58 7.18 -2.81
C GLY A 106 9.66 6.31 -3.67
N THR A 107 10.12 5.14 -4.10
CA THR A 107 9.41 4.27 -5.05
C THR A 107 9.06 2.92 -4.41
N LEU A 108 7.77 2.56 -4.47
CA LEU A 108 7.31 1.20 -4.22
C LEU A 108 7.34 0.41 -5.53
N GLU A 109 7.98 -0.76 -5.49
CA GLU A 109 8.23 -1.62 -6.65
C GLU A 109 7.69 -3.03 -6.39
N PRO A 110 6.40 -3.29 -6.64
CA PRO A 110 5.80 -4.61 -6.46
C PRO A 110 5.89 -5.49 -7.72
N TRP A 111 6.00 -6.80 -7.53
CA TRP A 111 5.88 -7.82 -8.59
C TRP A 111 5.20 -9.08 -8.07
N PHE A 112 4.68 -9.91 -8.98
CA PHE A 112 3.87 -11.08 -8.60
C PHE A 112 4.41 -12.34 -9.27
N ARG A 113 4.38 -13.43 -8.51
CA ARG A 113 4.90 -14.74 -8.90
C ARG A 113 3.85 -15.79 -8.60
N ILE A 114 3.53 -16.61 -9.59
CA ILE A 114 2.76 -17.83 -9.37
C ILE A 114 3.67 -19.04 -9.50
N SER A 115 3.53 -20.00 -8.59
CA SER A 115 4.35 -21.21 -8.59
C SER A 115 3.55 -22.46 -8.21
N SER A 116 3.89 -23.57 -8.84
CA SER A 116 3.47 -24.93 -8.49
C SER A 116 4.61 -25.90 -8.77
N VAL A 117 4.41 -27.20 -8.52
CA VAL A 117 5.43 -28.21 -8.76
C VAL A 117 5.83 -28.23 -10.25
N GLY A 118 7.06 -27.82 -10.53
CA GLY A 118 7.61 -27.80 -11.90
C GLY A 118 7.13 -26.64 -12.78
N CYS A 119 6.40 -25.66 -12.24
CA CYS A 119 5.94 -24.49 -12.99
C CYS A 119 6.12 -23.21 -12.18
N GLU A 120 6.69 -22.19 -12.81
CA GLU A 120 6.82 -20.86 -12.26
C GLU A 120 6.57 -19.82 -13.36
N GLN A 121 5.82 -18.78 -13.03
CA GLN A 121 5.55 -17.64 -13.92
C GLN A 121 5.51 -16.34 -13.12
N TYR A 122 5.76 -15.23 -13.79
CA TYR A 122 5.81 -13.89 -13.20
C TYR A 122 4.90 -12.94 -13.96
N ASP A 123 4.23 -12.05 -13.24
CA ASP A 123 3.58 -10.87 -13.82
C ASP A 123 4.62 -9.76 -13.85
N SER A 124 5.54 -9.90 -14.78
CA SER A 124 6.65 -8.99 -14.98
C SER A 124 6.24 -7.85 -15.91
N ASN A 125 5.32 -6.99 -15.47
CA ASN A 125 5.28 -5.59 -15.94
C ASN A 125 6.45 -4.76 -15.36
N TYR A 126 7.56 -5.42 -15.04
CA TYR A 126 8.72 -4.93 -14.30
C TYR A 126 9.45 -3.80 -15.05
N GLU A 127 9.34 -3.71 -16.37
CA GLU A 127 10.14 -2.77 -17.17
C GLU A 127 9.42 -1.46 -17.56
N ARG A 128 8.13 -1.28 -17.23
CA ARG A 128 7.42 -0.07 -17.70
C ARG A 128 6.43 0.61 -16.74
N THR A 129 5.85 -0.04 -15.73
CA THR A 129 4.65 0.59 -15.13
C THR A 129 4.35 0.36 -13.64
N SER A 130 5.12 -0.41 -12.87
CA SER A 130 4.74 -0.71 -11.47
C SER A 130 5.32 0.25 -10.41
N ALA A 131 6.16 1.21 -10.80
CA ALA A 131 6.76 2.17 -9.88
C ALA A 131 5.69 3.18 -9.39
N SER A 132 5.20 2.99 -8.17
CA SER A 132 4.30 3.95 -7.53
C SER A 132 5.12 4.91 -6.65
N PRO A 133 5.14 6.22 -6.95
CA PRO A 133 5.88 7.17 -6.14
C PRO A 133 5.20 7.43 -4.79
N CYS A 134 5.90 7.10 -3.71
CA CYS A 134 5.64 7.54 -2.36
C CYS A 134 6.20 8.96 -2.15
N ARG A 135 5.30 9.92 -1.92
CA ARG A 135 5.65 11.32 -1.73
C ARG A 135 5.89 11.63 -0.25
N ARG A 136 6.67 12.67 0.02
CA ARG A 136 6.77 13.25 1.36
C ARG A 136 5.39 13.59 1.91
N ASN A 137 5.14 13.23 3.16
CA ASN A 137 3.99 13.74 3.89
C ASN A 137 4.26 15.21 4.26
N GLN A 138 3.82 16.14 3.42
CA GLN A 138 3.79 17.55 3.78
C GLN A 138 2.59 17.77 4.70
N GLY A 139 2.73 17.41 5.98
CA GLY A 139 1.74 17.76 7.00
C GLY A 139 1.42 19.24 6.88
N ALA A 140 0.14 19.60 7.09
CA ALA A 140 -0.45 20.92 6.91
C ALA A 140 0.32 22.07 7.63
N ASN A 141 1.47 22.43 7.08
CA ASN A 141 2.33 23.51 7.55
C ASN A 141 2.72 24.33 6.33
N GLY A 142 1.70 24.94 5.72
CA GLY A 142 1.90 26.17 4.98
C GLY A 142 2.36 27.21 5.99
N SER A 143 3.67 27.37 6.12
CA SER A 143 4.25 28.52 6.82
C SER A 143 3.66 29.79 6.18
N PRO A 144 3.13 30.75 6.97
CA PRO A 144 2.80 32.06 6.42
C PRO A 144 4.12 32.66 5.91
N ARG A 145 4.13 33.14 4.67
CA ARG A 145 5.18 34.04 4.23
C ARG A 145 4.95 35.36 4.96
N GLU A 146 5.95 35.78 5.74
CA GLU A 146 6.10 37.18 6.16
C GLU A 146 6.29 38.09 4.94
#